data_AF-A0A093YFD1-F1
#
_entry.id   AF-A0A093YFD1-F1
#
_cell.length_a   1.000
_cell.length_b   1.000
_cell.length_c   1.000
_cell.angle_alpha   90.00
_cell.angle_beta   90.00
_cell.angle_gamma   90.00
#
_symmetry.space_group_name_H-M   'P 1'
#
loop_
_entity.id
_entity.type
_entity.pdbx_description
1 polymer ?
#
loop_
_entity_poly.entity_id
_entity_poly.type
_entity_poly.pdbx_seq_one_letter_code
_entity_poly.pdbx_strand_id
1 'polypeptide(L)'
;MEGEYVGCQGRPPSPNLATAKPRTPQARGANSFDVPGLNKPLTVQDLEESRNIYNVLPTDSQQPEILQSHINNLAALFVRNRADGILGIHLAHAHFAVPANTAILGANYDKPYCYNVLPTDSQQPEILQSHINNLAALFVRNRADGILGIHLAHAHFAVPANTAILGANYDKPYCRWAKTTAIQTIDLSNVHGHIFVLTDHGFHPYEYQTGPSPDLSEVNSTFLPELADYLNTNNLSTLVGLQIIGQSPAHVFELILPLATVMLDVLDLNGCVPARQTGWKFEVENGEPRVCKSNETHGRNANGHDIFNEVE
;
A
#
# COMPACT_ATOMS: atom_id res chain seq x y z
N MET A 1 -12.92 -85.89 -32.58
CA MET A 1 -12.87 -84.43 -32.76
C MET A 1 -11.42 -84.04 -32.53
N GLU A 2 -10.57 -84.32 -33.54
CA GLU A 2 -10.19 -83.38 -34.62
C GLU A 2 -9.30 -82.27 -34.04
N GLY A 3 -8.09 -82.01 -34.50
CA GLY A 3 -7.33 -82.44 -35.67
C GLY A 3 -6.25 -81.36 -35.87
N GLU A 4 -4.99 -81.75 -36.04
CA GLU A 4 -3.90 -80.83 -36.36
C GLU A 4 -4.14 -80.16 -37.72
N TYR A 5 -3.80 -78.87 -37.87
CA TYR A 5 -3.06 -78.39 -39.05
C TYR A 5 -2.32 -77.08 -38.75
N VAL A 6 -1.08 -77.06 -39.23
CA VAL A 6 -0.03 -76.05 -39.10
C VAL A 6 -0.27 -74.86 -40.04
N GLY A 7 0.08 -73.65 -39.62
CA GLY A 7 0.08 -72.45 -40.48
C GLY A 7 0.88 -71.26 -39.93
N CYS A 8 2.17 -71.23 -40.27
CA CYS A 8 3.05 -70.06 -40.46
C CYS A 8 3.05 -68.92 -39.41
N GLN A 9 4.00 -68.96 -38.46
CA GLN A 9 4.40 -67.79 -37.66
C GLN A 9 5.45 -66.95 -38.40
N GLY A 10 5.07 -65.73 -38.78
CA GLY A 10 6.01 -64.67 -39.16
C GLY A 10 6.48 -63.91 -37.92
N ARG A 11 7.77 -64.00 -37.60
CA ARG A 11 8.47 -63.02 -36.75
C ARG A 11 8.82 -61.80 -37.60
N PRO A 12 8.51 -60.56 -37.19
CA PRO A 12 9.22 -59.40 -37.71
C PRO A 12 10.61 -59.30 -37.04
N PRO A 13 11.61 -58.77 -37.75
CA PRO A 13 13.01 -58.88 -37.37
C PRO A 13 13.43 -57.79 -36.36
N SER A 14 14.31 -58.17 -35.44
CA SER A 14 15.51 -57.35 -35.13
C SER A 14 16.64 -57.87 -36.03
N PRO A 15 17.76 -57.17 -36.33
CA PRO A 15 18.28 -55.90 -35.78
C PRO A 15 18.85 -54.96 -36.89
N ASN A 16 19.31 -53.75 -36.54
CA ASN A 16 20.72 -53.35 -36.74
C ASN A 16 21.03 -51.90 -36.36
N LEU A 17 22.17 -51.79 -35.66
CA LEU A 17 23.03 -50.62 -35.51
C LEU A 17 23.40 -49.98 -36.88
N ALA A 18 23.58 -48.66 -36.84
CA ALA A 18 24.26 -47.73 -37.76
C ALA A 18 23.27 -46.61 -38.17
N THR A 19 23.47 -45.30 -37.98
CA THR A 19 24.65 -44.48 -37.67
C THR A 19 24.18 -43.20 -36.97
N ALA A 20 24.55 -42.95 -35.72
CA ALA A 20 24.44 -41.61 -35.15
C ALA A 20 25.75 -40.87 -35.44
N LYS A 21 25.67 -39.80 -36.23
CA LYS A 21 26.77 -38.86 -36.49
C LYS A 21 27.42 -38.44 -35.15
N PRO A 22 28.75 -38.28 -35.08
CA PRO A 22 29.39 -37.78 -33.87
C PRO A 22 28.83 -36.39 -33.58
N ARG A 23 28.11 -36.25 -32.46
CA ARG A 23 27.83 -34.94 -31.90
C ARG A 23 29.18 -34.35 -31.54
N THR A 24 29.50 -33.24 -32.19
CA THR A 24 30.53 -32.28 -31.79
C THR A 24 30.55 -32.14 -30.27
N PRO A 25 31.74 -32.09 -29.64
CA PRO A 25 31.84 -31.91 -28.20
C PRO A 25 31.22 -30.57 -27.84
N GLN A 26 30.02 -30.58 -27.26
CA GLN A 26 29.46 -29.37 -26.69
C GLN A 26 30.22 -29.11 -25.40
N ALA A 27 30.84 -27.93 -25.37
CA ALA A 27 31.80 -27.40 -24.41
C ALA A 27 31.73 -28.00 -23.00
N ARG A 28 32.88 -28.50 -22.52
CA ARG A 28 33.20 -28.45 -21.10
C ARG A 28 33.21 -26.97 -20.68
N GLY A 29 32.47 -26.63 -19.63
CA GLY A 29 32.63 -25.38 -18.91
C GLY A 29 31.34 -24.62 -18.63
N ALA A 30 30.39 -25.22 -17.92
CA ALA A 30 29.55 -24.44 -17.02
C ALA A 30 30.13 -24.69 -15.62
N ASN A 31 30.68 -23.65 -14.99
CA ASN A 31 31.07 -23.77 -13.60
C ASN A 31 29.77 -23.97 -12.81
N SER A 32 29.73 -24.88 -11.82
CA SER A 32 28.51 -25.22 -11.06
C SER A 32 27.95 -24.08 -10.19
N PHE A 33 28.43 -22.87 -10.40
CA PHE A 33 28.12 -21.66 -9.65
C PHE A 33 27.69 -20.52 -10.57
N ASP A 34 27.47 -20.77 -11.86
CA ASP A 34 26.93 -19.76 -12.78
C ASP A 34 25.42 -19.61 -12.54
N VAL A 35 25.04 -18.61 -11.76
CA VAL A 35 23.67 -18.28 -11.35
C VAL A 35 23.15 -17.11 -12.21
N PRO A 36 22.13 -17.34 -13.06
CA PRO A 36 21.52 -16.28 -13.87
C PRO A 36 21.04 -15.10 -13.01
N GLY A 37 21.41 -13.88 -13.39
CA GLY A 37 21.05 -12.66 -12.67
C GLY A 37 21.93 -12.33 -11.45
N LEU A 38 22.79 -13.26 -11.02
CA LEU A 38 23.74 -13.02 -9.91
C LEU A 38 25.18 -12.84 -10.41
N ASN A 39 25.71 -13.80 -11.17
CA ASN A 39 27.07 -13.74 -11.73
C ASN A 39 27.13 -14.10 -13.22
N LYS A 40 25.96 -14.29 -13.85
CA LYS A 40 25.80 -14.49 -15.30
C LYS A 40 24.62 -13.63 -15.79
N PRO A 41 24.68 -13.05 -17.01
CA PRO A 41 23.53 -12.36 -17.61
C PRO A 41 22.28 -13.25 -17.70
N LEU A 42 21.11 -12.67 -17.45
CA LEU A 42 19.81 -13.31 -17.64
C LEU A 42 19.47 -13.50 -19.11
N THR A 43 18.72 -14.56 -19.40
CA THR A 43 18.09 -14.83 -20.69
C THR A 43 16.56 -14.88 -20.53
N VAL A 44 15.83 -14.84 -21.64
CA VAL A 44 14.36 -14.99 -21.63
C VAL A 44 13.94 -16.34 -21.05
N GLN A 45 14.72 -17.39 -21.32
CA GLN A 45 14.46 -18.73 -20.80
C GLN A 45 14.56 -18.77 -19.27
N ASP A 46 15.51 -18.05 -18.66
CA ASP A 46 15.63 -17.97 -17.21
C ASP A 46 14.39 -17.31 -16.58
N LEU A 47 13.80 -16.32 -17.26
CA LEU A 47 12.56 -15.66 -16.81
C LEU A 47 11.35 -16.60 -16.93
N GLU A 48 11.23 -17.36 -18.02
CA GLU A 48 10.18 -18.37 -18.17
C GLU A 48 10.29 -19.46 -17.09
N GLU A 49 11.50 -19.91 -16.80
CA GLU A 49 11.77 -20.89 -15.75
C GLU A 49 11.43 -20.33 -14.36
N SER A 50 11.78 -19.07 -14.07
CA SER A 50 11.43 -18.42 -12.80
C SER A 50 9.92 -18.39 -12.55
N ARG A 51 9.13 -18.14 -13.60
CA ARG A 51 7.66 -18.15 -13.55
C ARG A 51 7.11 -19.55 -13.28
N ASN A 52 7.66 -20.56 -13.95
CA ASN A 52 7.25 -21.96 -13.73
C ASN A 52 7.58 -22.42 -12.31
N ILE A 53 8.74 -22.05 -11.77
CA ILE A 53 9.13 -22.34 -10.38
C ILE A 53 8.19 -21.63 -9.42
N TYR A 54 7.94 -20.33 -9.59
CA TYR A 54 7.07 -19.56 -8.72
C TYR A 54 5.68 -20.17 -8.64
N ASN A 55 5.07 -20.52 -9.77
CA ASN A 55 3.70 -21.05 -9.82
C ASN A 55 3.52 -22.44 -9.17
N VAL A 56 4.60 -23.13 -8.80
CA VAL A 56 4.54 -24.40 -8.06
C VAL A 56 4.95 -24.26 -6.59
N LEU A 57 5.32 -23.07 -6.14
CA LEU A 57 5.60 -22.81 -4.73
C LEU A 57 4.29 -22.82 -3.93
N PRO A 58 4.32 -23.32 -2.68
CA PRO A 58 3.17 -23.21 -1.79
C PRO A 58 2.97 -21.76 -1.33
N THR A 59 1.81 -21.47 -0.76
CA THR A 59 1.59 -20.21 -0.03
C THR A 59 2.43 -20.19 1.25
N ASP A 60 2.73 -19.01 1.77
CA ASP A 60 3.47 -18.83 3.03
C ASP A 60 2.78 -19.55 4.20
N SER A 61 1.45 -19.52 4.26
CA SER A 61 0.64 -20.23 5.26
C SER A 61 0.77 -21.76 5.23
N GLN A 62 1.30 -22.33 4.15
CA GLN A 62 1.53 -23.77 3.97
C GLN A 62 2.99 -24.16 4.18
N GLN A 63 3.89 -23.20 4.39
CA GLN A 63 5.30 -23.45 4.64
C GLN A 63 5.53 -23.83 6.11
N PRO A 64 6.47 -24.76 6.40
CA PRO A 64 6.80 -25.12 7.77
C PRO A 64 7.53 -23.98 8.49
N GLU A 65 7.38 -23.93 9.81
CA GLU A 65 8.15 -23.02 10.64
C GLU A 65 9.66 -23.29 10.51
N ILE A 66 10.44 -22.23 10.28
CA ILE A 66 11.90 -22.34 10.24
C ILE A 66 12.44 -22.18 11.67
N LEU A 67 13.04 -23.24 12.20
CA LEU A 67 13.65 -23.22 13.52
C LEU A 67 14.71 -22.12 13.64
N GLN A 68 14.71 -21.42 14.77
CA GLN A 68 15.68 -20.35 15.06
C GLN A 68 17.15 -20.83 14.95
N SER A 69 17.42 -22.09 15.28
CA SER A 69 18.75 -22.69 15.12
C SER A 69 19.21 -22.74 13.66
N HIS A 70 18.31 -22.97 12.71
CA HIS A 70 18.63 -22.94 11.28
C HIS A 70 18.91 -21.51 10.81
N ILE A 71 18.13 -20.53 11.25
CA ILE A 71 18.37 -19.11 10.97
C ILE A 71 19.76 -18.68 11.49
N ASN A 72 20.12 -19.08 12.71
CA ASN A 72 21.43 -18.78 13.29
C ASN A 72 22.58 -19.41 12.49
N ASN A 73 22.42 -20.67 12.06
CA ASN A 73 23.42 -21.35 11.22
C ASN A 73 23.59 -20.68 9.85
N LEU A 74 22.49 -20.23 9.24
CA LEU A 74 22.49 -19.51 7.98
C LEU A 74 23.12 -18.11 8.12
N ALA A 75 22.83 -17.39 9.20
CA ALA A 75 23.48 -16.12 9.49
C ALA A 75 25.00 -16.28 9.63
N ALA A 76 25.45 -17.32 10.35
CA ALA A 76 26.88 -17.64 10.47
C ALA A 76 27.52 -17.99 9.11
N LEU A 77 26.78 -18.66 8.22
CA LEU A 77 27.19 -18.92 6.83
C LEU A 77 27.36 -17.64 6.02
N PHE A 78 26.51 -16.63 6.20
CA PHE A 78 26.60 -15.37 5.46
C PHE A 78 27.77 -14.53 5.96
N VAL A 79 27.90 -14.37 7.29
CA VAL A 79 28.99 -13.61 7.92
C VAL A 79 30.36 -14.21 7.57
N ARG A 80 30.53 -15.53 7.68
CA ARG A 80 31.84 -16.16 7.39
C ARG A 80 32.27 -16.00 5.92
N ASN A 81 31.32 -15.79 5.02
CA ASN A 81 31.57 -15.58 3.59
C ASN A 81 31.48 -14.11 3.16
N ARG A 82 31.31 -13.16 4.10
CA ARG A 82 31.15 -11.72 3.84
C ARG A 82 30.00 -11.41 2.87
N ALA A 83 28.94 -12.21 2.94
CA ALA A 83 27.72 -11.99 2.18
C ALA A 83 26.69 -11.15 2.98
N ASP A 84 26.96 -10.91 4.26
CA ASP A 84 26.17 -10.04 5.13
C ASP A 84 26.16 -8.61 4.59
N GLY A 85 24.96 -8.03 4.46
CA GLY A 85 24.74 -6.71 3.86
C GLY A 85 24.65 -6.68 2.33
N ILE A 86 24.90 -7.81 1.63
CA ILE A 86 24.80 -7.91 0.17
C ILE A 86 23.70 -8.89 -0.24
N LEU A 87 23.63 -10.06 0.41
CA LEU A 87 22.64 -11.09 0.15
C LEU A 87 21.80 -11.35 1.39
N GLY A 88 20.53 -11.71 1.18
CA GLY A 88 19.60 -12.14 2.22
C GLY A 88 18.98 -13.50 1.89
N ILE A 89 18.26 -14.05 2.86
CA ILE A 89 17.47 -15.27 2.68
C ILE A 89 16.00 -14.87 2.72
N HIS A 90 15.23 -15.47 1.83
CA HIS A 90 13.79 -15.27 1.73
C HIS A 90 13.10 -16.63 1.77
N LEU A 91 11.95 -16.70 2.45
CA LEU A 91 11.10 -17.89 2.40
C LEU A 91 10.52 -18.00 0.99
N ALA A 92 10.82 -19.07 0.25
CA ALA A 92 10.27 -19.22 -1.09
C ALA A 92 8.77 -19.52 -1.03
N HIS A 93 7.93 -18.65 -1.58
CA HIS A 93 6.47 -18.84 -1.61
C HIS A 93 5.84 -18.13 -2.80
N ALA A 94 4.60 -18.51 -3.13
CA ALA A 94 3.77 -17.84 -4.12
C ALA A 94 2.54 -17.20 -3.48
N HIS A 95 2.08 -16.12 -4.11
CA HIS A 95 0.89 -15.37 -3.70
C HIS A 95 -0.27 -15.57 -4.67
N PHE A 96 0.06 -15.77 -5.95
CA PHE A 96 -0.89 -15.90 -7.06
C PHE A 96 -0.27 -16.66 -8.23
N ALA A 97 -1.07 -17.00 -9.24
CA ALA A 97 -0.57 -17.61 -10.47
C ALA A 97 -0.09 -16.53 -11.46
N VAL A 98 1.14 -16.65 -11.95
CA VAL A 98 1.72 -15.78 -12.97
C VAL A 98 1.34 -16.29 -14.37
N PRO A 99 0.73 -15.44 -15.23
CA PRO A 99 0.36 -15.80 -16.60
C PRO A 99 1.54 -16.27 -17.48
N ALA A 100 1.22 -16.88 -18.62
CA ALA A 100 2.26 -17.24 -19.59
C ALA A 100 2.93 -16.00 -20.18
N ASN A 101 4.20 -16.12 -20.54
CA ASN A 101 5.03 -15.05 -21.12
C ASN A 101 5.17 -13.80 -20.23
N THR A 102 4.97 -13.93 -18.92
CA THR A 102 5.23 -12.87 -17.94
C THR A 102 6.13 -13.38 -16.82
N ALA A 103 6.84 -12.46 -16.15
CA ALA A 103 7.66 -12.74 -14.98
C ALA A 103 7.46 -11.63 -13.94
N ILE A 104 7.66 -11.95 -12.66
CA ILE A 104 7.55 -10.96 -11.58
C ILE A 104 8.84 -10.14 -11.55
N LEU A 105 8.71 -8.82 -11.69
CA LEU A 105 9.82 -7.87 -11.61
C LEU A 105 9.67 -7.02 -10.35
N GLY A 106 10.67 -7.09 -9.47
CA GLY A 106 10.83 -6.11 -8.40
C GLY A 106 11.39 -4.82 -8.97
N ALA A 107 10.68 -3.71 -8.79
CA ALA A 107 11.20 -2.38 -9.10
C ALA A 107 11.34 -1.59 -7.79
N ASN A 108 12.52 -1.04 -7.55
CA ASN A 108 12.70 -0.04 -6.50
C ASN A 108 12.04 1.24 -6.98
N TYR A 109 10.84 1.53 -6.47
CA TYR A 109 10.19 2.80 -6.73
C TYR A 109 10.75 3.83 -5.76
N ASP A 110 11.68 4.66 -6.21
CA ASP A 110 12.22 5.77 -5.39
C ASP A 110 11.18 6.86 -5.07
N LYS A 111 9.97 6.78 -5.64
CA LYS A 111 8.83 7.64 -5.29
C LYS A 111 7.51 6.96 -5.61
N PRO A 112 6.61 6.83 -4.64
CA PRO A 112 5.19 6.79 -4.95
C PRO A 112 4.57 8.12 -4.53
N TYR A 113 3.64 8.58 -5.37
CA TYR A 113 2.59 9.51 -5.00
C TYR A 113 2.21 9.31 -3.53
N CYS A 114 2.27 10.39 -2.76
CA CYS A 114 2.38 10.40 -1.30
C CYS A 114 1.39 9.46 -0.58
N TYR A 115 0.24 9.17 -1.20
CA TYR A 115 -0.82 8.29 -0.71
C TYR A 115 -0.38 6.82 -0.52
N ASN A 116 0.14 6.15 -1.55
CA ASN A 116 0.35 4.68 -1.51
C ASN A 116 1.50 4.22 -0.59
N VAL A 117 2.26 5.15 -0.03
CA VAL A 117 3.30 4.89 0.99
C VAL A 117 2.85 5.19 2.40
N LEU A 118 1.66 5.77 2.58
CA LEU A 118 1.15 6.01 3.92
C LEU A 118 0.78 4.68 4.57
N PRO A 119 1.08 4.50 5.87
CA PRO A 119 0.66 3.32 6.58
C PRO A 119 -0.87 3.31 6.71
N THR A 120 -1.42 2.14 7.03
CA THR A 120 -2.80 2.06 7.51
C THR A 120 -2.89 2.71 8.89
N ASP A 121 -3.99 3.41 9.16
CA ASP A 121 -4.25 4.08 10.44
C ASP A 121 -4.10 3.13 11.62
N SER A 122 -4.61 1.89 11.54
CA SER A 122 -4.55 0.90 12.62
C SER A 122 -3.13 0.55 13.11
N GLN A 123 -2.10 0.80 12.29
CA GLN A 123 -0.71 0.51 12.59
C GLN A 123 0.06 1.72 13.15
N GLN A 124 -0.54 2.91 13.14
CA GLN A 124 0.13 4.14 13.55
C GLN A 124 0.13 4.32 15.07
N PRO A 125 1.17 4.94 15.67
CA PRO A 125 1.17 5.26 17.09
C PRO A 125 0.08 6.30 17.44
N GLU A 126 -0.30 6.38 18.71
CA GLU A 126 -1.14 7.47 19.21
C GLU A 126 -0.37 8.79 19.23
N ILE A 127 -1.04 9.90 18.90
CA ILE A 127 -0.47 11.23 19.09
C ILE A 127 -0.59 11.58 20.57
N LEU A 128 0.53 11.89 21.23
CA LEU A 128 0.52 12.30 22.63
C LEU A 128 -0.34 13.55 22.83
N GLN A 129 -1.13 13.57 23.91
CA GLN A 129 -2.00 14.69 24.25
C GLN A 129 -1.24 16.03 24.36
N SER A 130 0.02 16.00 24.79
CA SER A 130 0.88 17.19 24.82
C SER A 130 1.10 17.77 23.41
N HIS A 131 1.28 16.93 22.39
CA HIS A 131 1.42 17.40 21.02
C HIS A 131 0.11 17.99 20.50
N ILE A 132 -1.02 17.35 20.80
CA ILE A 132 -2.35 17.85 20.46
C ILE A 132 -2.59 19.23 21.07
N ASN A 133 -2.23 19.45 22.34
CA ASN A 133 -2.36 20.75 23.01
C ASN A 133 -1.44 21.82 22.39
N ASN A 134 -0.19 21.47 22.08
CA ASN A 134 0.76 22.39 21.44
C ASN A 134 0.30 22.79 20.03
N LEU A 135 -0.23 21.83 19.27
CA LEU A 135 -0.81 22.09 17.95
C LEU A 135 -2.04 23.00 18.07
N ALA A 136 -2.92 22.78 19.06
CA ALA A 136 -4.04 23.67 19.30
C ALA A 136 -3.59 25.12 19.53
N ALA A 137 -2.59 25.32 20.38
CA ALA A 137 -2.03 26.65 20.64
C ALA A 137 -1.40 27.27 19.37
N LEU A 138 -0.72 26.46 18.55
CA LEU A 138 -0.14 26.89 17.27
C LEU A 138 -1.22 27.33 16.28
N PHE A 139 -2.31 26.56 16.14
CA PHE A 139 -3.41 26.89 15.22
C PHE A 139 -4.12 28.17 15.66
N VAL A 140 -4.49 28.27 16.94
CA VAL A 140 -5.19 29.45 17.48
C VAL A 140 -4.37 30.73 17.38
N ARG A 141 -3.09 30.70 17.78
CA ARG A 141 -2.26 31.93 17.73
C ARG A 141 -2.03 32.42 16.29
N ASN A 142 -2.16 31.53 15.31
CA ASN A 142 -2.01 31.82 13.89
C ASN A 142 -3.34 32.03 13.17
N ARG A 143 -4.48 32.06 13.89
CA ARG A 143 -5.84 32.21 13.32
C ARG A 143 -6.15 31.17 12.25
N ALA A 144 -5.58 29.97 12.41
CA ALA A 144 -5.83 28.83 11.54
C ALA A 144 -6.96 27.93 12.06
N ASP A 145 -7.37 28.14 13.32
CA ASP A 145 -8.51 27.44 13.92
C ASP A 145 -9.81 27.74 13.15
N GLY A 146 -10.71 26.75 13.11
CA GLY A 146 -11.95 26.82 12.34
C GLY A 146 -11.82 26.70 10.80
N ILE A 147 -10.62 26.90 10.24
CA ILE A 147 -10.36 26.75 8.79
C ILE A 147 -9.50 25.52 8.51
N LEU A 148 -8.51 25.28 9.35
CA LEU A 148 -7.54 24.19 9.23
C LEU A 148 -7.56 23.32 10.49
N GLY A 149 -7.22 22.05 10.31
CA GLY A 149 -7.02 21.09 11.40
C GLY A 149 -5.91 20.11 11.05
N ILE A 150 -5.80 19.06 11.84
CA ILE A 150 -4.83 17.98 11.60
C ILE A 150 -5.55 16.67 11.33
N HIS A 151 -4.90 15.82 10.55
CA HIS A 151 -5.37 14.49 10.21
C HIS A 151 -4.22 13.48 10.35
N LEU A 152 -4.51 12.22 10.66
CA LEU A 152 -3.52 11.16 10.57
C LEU A 152 -3.19 10.93 9.10
N ALA A 153 -1.93 11.08 8.72
CA ALA A 153 -1.48 10.80 7.37
C ALA A 153 -1.52 9.28 7.13
N HIS A 154 -2.57 8.78 6.49
CA HIS A 154 -2.77 7.35 6.27
C HIS A 154 -3.43 7.07 4.92
N ALA A 155 -3.38 5.80 4.51
CA ALA A 155 -4.04 5.30 3.31
C ALA A 155 -4.96 4.13 3.66
N HIS A 156 -6.11 4.05 2.97
CA HIS A 156 -7.07 2.95 3.17
C HIS A 156 -6.89 1.82 2.15
N PHE A 157 -6.39 2.13 0.96
CA PHE A 157 -6.20 1.19 -0.15
C PHE A 157 -5.12 1.68 -1.12
N ALA A 158 -4.63 0.81 -2.00
CA ALA A 158 -3.73 1.22 -3.07
C ALA A 158 -4.50 1.95 -4.18
N VAL A 159 -4.08 3.16 -4.50
CA VAL A 159 -4.62 3.98 -5.59
C VAL A 159 -3.98 3.56 -6.92
N PRO A 160 -4.77 3.25 -7.96
CA PRO A 160 -4.27 2.93 -9.31
C PRO A 160 -3.40 4.04 -9.92
N ALA A 161 -2.50 3.67 -10.83
CA ALA A 161 -1.71 4.63 -11.58
C ALA A 161 -2.60 5.61 -12.38
N ASN A 162 -2.14 6.86 -12.53
CA ASN A 162 -2.84 7.94 -13.22
C ASN A 162 -4.20 8.34 -12.60
N THR A 163 -4.39 8.04 -11.31
CA THR A 163 -5.58 8.45 -10.56
C THR A 163 -5.19 9.19 -9.28
N ALA A 164 -6.12 9.96 -8.72
CA ALA A 164 -6.00 10.64 -7.44
C ALA A 164 -7.29 10.48 -6.63
N ILE A 165 -7.22 10.67 -5.31
CA ILE A 165 -8.41 10.70 -4.45
C ILE A 165 -9.06 12.07 -4.56
N LEU A 166 -10.31 12.11 -5.03
CA LEU A 166 -11.10 13.33 -5.17
C LEU A 166 -12.41 13.20 -4.38
N GLY A 167 -12.59 14.10 -3.42
CA GLY A 167 -13.78 14.28 -2.61
C GLY A 167 -14.83 15.17 -3.24
N ALA A 168 -16.10 14.87 -2.96
CA ALA A 168 -17.25 15.71 -3.22
C ALA A 168 -18.23 15.64 -2.04
N ASN A 169 -18.87 16.77 -1.74
CA ASN A 169 -19.89 16.86 -0.69
C ASN A 169 -21.29 16.74 -1.28
N TYR A 170 -22.20 16.16 -0.51
CA TYR A 170 -23.62 16.00 -0.79
C TYR A 170 -24.40 16.40 0.45
N ASP A 171 -25.54 17.08 0.33
CA ASP A 171 -26.23 17.70 1.48
C ASP A 171 -27.41 16.89 2.03
N LYS A 172 -27.81 15.78 1.39
CA LYS A 172 -29.07 15.06 1.73
C LYS A 172 -28.95 13.52 1.58
N PRO A 173 -28.56 12.79 2.66
CA PRO A 173 -27.98 13.30 3.90
C PRO A 173 -26.61 13.94 3.66
N TYR A 174 -26.09 14.69 4.64
CA TYR A 174 -24.74 15.22 4.51
C TYR A 174 -23.76 14.06 4.36
N CYS A 175 -22.94 14.11 3.31
CA CYS A 175 -21.97 13.08 3.01
C CYS A 175 -20.77 13.69 2.27
N ARG A 176 -19.57 13.30 2.66
CA ARG A 176 -18.37 13.50 1.83
C ARG A 176 -17.96 12.16 1.23
N TRP A 177 -17.99 12.08 -0.10
CA TRP A 177 -17.55 10.90 -0.83
C TRP A 177 -16.22 11.19 -1.51
N ALA A 178 -15.15 10.54 -1.05
CA ALA A 178 -13.84 10.58 -1.68
C ALA A 178 -13.65 9.32 -2.53
N LYS A 179 -13.23 9.48 -3.78
CA LYS A 179 -13.03 8.34 -4.68
C LYS A 179 -11.82 8.51 -5.55
N THR A 180 -11.27 7.37 -5.95
CA THR A 180 -10.28 7.28 -7.01
C THR A 180 -10.84 7.86 -8.30
N THR A 181 -10.19 8.90 -8.82
CA THR A 181 -10.60 9.63 -10.02
C THR A 181 -9.41 9.77 -10.96
N ALA A 182 -9.62 9.53 -12.25
CA ALA A 182 -8.56 9.64 -13.24
C ALA A 182 -8.06 11.10 -13.35
N ILE A 183 -6.75 11.31 -13.26
CA ILE A 183 -6.14 12.65 -13.15
C ILE A 183 -6.55 13.53 -14.32
N GLN A 184 -6.56 12.99 -15.53
CA GLN A 184 -6.92 13.69 -16.76
C GLN A 184 -8.39 14.15 -16.82
N THR A 185 -9.24 13.65 -15.92
CA THR A 185 -10.67 13.99 -15.86
C THR A 185 -10.99 15.03 -14.78
N ILE A 186 -10.03 15.37 -13.92
CA ILE A 186 -10.23 16.32 -12.83
C ILE A 186 -10.27 17.74 -13.42
N ASP A 187 -11.33 18.47 -13.12
CA ASP A 187 -11.42 19.90 -13.44
C ASP A 187 -10.52 20.71 -12.51
N LEU A 188 -9.33 21.04 -13.00
CA LEU A 188 -8.33 21.81 -12.26
C LEU A 188 -8.78 23.22 -11.89
N SER A 189 -9.85 23.75 -12.51
CA SER A 189 -10.40 25.06 -12.17
C SER A 189 -11.34 25.04 -10.97
N ASN A 190 -11.78 23.84 -10.54
CA ASN A 190 -12.76 23.65 -9.48
C ASN A 190 -12.34 22.53 -8.50
N VAL A 191 -11.06 22.52 -8.14
CA VAL A 191 -10.49 21.56 -7.19
C VAL A 191 -9.47 22.26 -6.29
N HIS A 192 -9.37 21.82 -5.05
CA HIS A 192 -8.29 22.20 -4.13
C HIS A 192 -7.76 20.95 -3.41
N GLY A 193 -6.55 21.06 -2.86
CA GLY A 193 -6.03 20.03 -1.95
C GLY A 193 -6.87 20.01 -0.68
N HIS A 194 -7.12 18.86 -0.09
CA HIS A 194 -7.94 18.73 1.12
C HIS A 194 -7.12 18.27 2.33
N ILE A 195 -6.31 17.23 2.14
CA ILE A 195 -5.36 16.73 3.15
C ILE A 195 -3.96 16.76 2.57
N PHE A 196 -3.03 17.31 3.34
CA PHE A 196 -1.66 17.59 2.96
C PHE A 196 -0.70 16.89 3.91
N VAL A 197 0.36 16.30 3.37
CA VAL A 197 1.49 15.79 4.17
C VAL A 197 2.70 16.68 4.00
N LEU A 198 3.52 16.78 5.04
CA LEU A 198 4.79 17.51 4.95
C LEU A 198 5.84 16.64 4.26
N THR A 199 6.42 17.15 3.19
CA THR A 199 7.49 16.51 2.42
C THR A 199 8.72 17.40 2.38
N ASP A 200 9.82 16.91 1.81
CA ASP A 200 11.02 17.71 1.53
C ASP A 200 10.75 18.89 0.58
N HIS A 201 9.61 18.90 -0.10
CA HIS A 201 9.14 19.98 -0.99
C HIS A 201 8.10 20.89 -0.33
N GLY A 202 7.87 20.73 0.98
CA GLY A 202 6.82 21.41 1.73
C GLY A 202 5.52 20.60 1.81
N PHE A 203 4.45 21.24 2.24
CA PHE A 203 3.12 20.61 2.32
C PHE A 203 2.62 20.26 0.92
N HIS A 204 2.28 18.98 0.72
CA HIS A 204 1.80 18.46 -0.56
C HIS A 204 0.46 17.75 -0.37
N PRO A 205 -0.58 18.08 -1.17
CA PRO A 205 -1.86 17.41 -1.07
C PRO A 205 -1.76 15.97 -1.56
N TYR A 206 -2.33 15.04 -0.79
CA TYR A 206 -2.47 13.64 -1.19
C TYR A 206 -3.94 13.21 -1.36
N GLU A 207 -4.86 14.04 -0.85
CA GLU A 207 -6.29 13.99 -1.15
C GLU A 207 -6.78 15.36 -1.60
N TYR A 208 -7.74 15.36 -2.53
CA TYR A 208 -8.30 16.56 -3.13
C TYR A 208 -9.81 16.66 -2.85
N GLN A 209 -10.36 17.85 -3.00
CA GLN A 209 -11.79 18.12 -2.84
C GLN A 209 -12.28 19.03 -3.98
N THR A 210 -13.46 18.70 -4.50
CA THR A 210 -14.16 19.52 -5.49
C THR A 210 -14.67 20.80 -4.84
N GLY A 211 -14.56 21.92 -5.54
CA GLY A 211 -14.98 23.24 -5.06
C GLY A 211 -13.81 24.21 -4.87
N PRO A 212 -14.10 25.47 -4.57
CA PRO A 212 -13.09 26.48 -4.33
C PRO A 212 -12.26 26.16 -3.09
N SER A 213 -11.00 26.59 -3.08
CA SER A 213 -10.18 26.61 -1.87
C SER A 213 -10.84 27.49 -0.79
N PRO A 214 -10.72 27.16 0.50
CA PRO A 214 -11.13 28.06 1.57
C PRO A 214 -10.38 29.39 1.49
N ASP A 215 -11.00 30.44 2.01
CA ASP A 215 -10.35 31.72 2.22
C ASP A 215 -9.36 31.60 3.38
N LEU A 216 -8.08 31.83 3.09
CA LEU A 216 -6.98 31.79 4.07
C LEU A 216 -6.48 33.19 4.43
N SER A 217 -7.17 34.26 4.03
CA SER A 217 -6.72 35.64 4.20
C SER A 217 -6.54 36.07 5.67
N GLU A 218 -7.28 35.44 6.58
CA GLU A 218 -7.17 35.69 8.02
C GLU A 218 -6.10 34.84 8.72
N VAL A 219 -5.59 33.80 8.06
CA VAL A 219 -4.54 32.92 8.58
C VAL A 219 -3.19 33.64 8.48
N ASN A 220 -2.44 33.67 9.58
CA ASN A 220 -1.12 34.30 9.59
C ASN A 220 -0.17 33.59 8.63
N SER A 221 0.60 34.36 7.85
CA SER A 221 1.57 33.81 6.88
C SER A 221 2.70 32.98 7.52
N THR A 222 2.93 33.14 8.83
CA THR A 222 3.89 32.36 9.62
C THR A 222 3.38 30.95 9.98
N PHE A 223 2.09 30.66 9.77
CA PHE A 223 1.46 29.40 10.18
C PHE A 223 2.15 28.17 9.57
N LEU A 224 2.27 28.12 8.24
CA LEU A 224 2.82 26.94 7.56
C LEU A 224 4.29 26.68 7.91
N PRO A 225 5.19 27.70 7.94
CA PRO A 225 6.54 27.52 8.46
C PRO A 225 6.58 27.01 9.91
N GLU A 226 5.81 27.60 10.82
CA GLU A 226 5.79 27.16 12.23
C GLU A 226 5.28 25.72 12.38
N LEU A 227 4.24 25.36 11.64
CA LEU A 227 3.71 24.00 11.64
C LEU A 227 4.76 23.01 11.11
N ALA A 228 5.42 23.33 10.00
CA ALA A 228 6.45 22.48 9.43
C ALA A 228 7.62 22.26 10.41
N ASP A 229 8.11 23.33 11.03
CA ASP A 229 9.17 23.27 12.02
C ASP A 229 8.77 22.43 13.23
N TYR A 230 7.54 22.60 13.72
CA TYR A 230 7.02 21.82 14.84
C TYR A 230 6.94 20.33 14.48
N LEU A 231 6.37 19.99 13.31
CA LEU A 231 6.24 18.59 12.88
C LEU A 231 7.60 17.92 12.70
N ASN A 232 8.57 18.59 12.08
CA ASN A 232 9.91 18.06 11.87
C ASN A 232 10.67 17.88 13.19
N THR A 233 10.65 18.90 14.05
CA THR A 233 11.39 18.86 15.33
C THR A 233 10.90 17.74 16.26
N ASN A 234 9.61 17.38 16.15
CA ASN A 234 8.99 16.35 16.98
C ASN A 234 8.83 14.99 16.27
N ASN A 235 9.39 14.80 15.08
CA ASN A 235 9.26 13.58 14.27
C ASN A 235 7.80 13.17 13.97
N LEU A 236 6.94 14.16 13.71
CA LEU A 236 5.51 13.98 13.42
C LEU A 236 5.18 14.13 11.93
N SER A 237 6.14 14.50 11.08
CA SER A 237 5.92 14.82 9.66
C SER A 237 5.35 13.67 8.82
N THR A 238 5.60 12.42 9.21
CA THR A 238 5.04 11.22 8.55
C THR A 238 3.74 10.72 9.18
N LEU A 239 3.36 11.27 10.34
CA LEU A 239 2.19 10.84 11.11
C LEU A 239 1.03 11.84 10.99
N VAL A 240 1.34 13.13 10.95
CA VAL A 240 0.37 14.22 11.00
C VAL A 240 0.34 14.96 9.67
N GLY A 241 -0.82 14.92 9.02
CA GLY A 241 -1.19 15.77 7.90
C GLY A 241 -1.93 17.02 8.35
N LEU A 242 -1.89 18.05 7.51
CA LEU A 242 -2.72 19.24 7.60
C LEU A 242 -4.02 18.99 6.82
N GLN A 243 -5.16 19.38 7.38
CA GLN A 243 -6.47 19.21 6.76
C GLN A 243 -7.19 20.55 6.64
N ILE A 244 -7.89 20.77 5.53
CA ILE A 244 -8.88 21.84 5.42
C ILE A 244 -10.20 21.38 6.06
N ILE A 245 -10.67 22.15 7.03
CA ILE A 245 -11.91 21.85 7.76
C ILE A 245 -13.09 22.45 6.98
N GLY A 246 -13.99 21.58 6.52
CA GLY A 246 -15.24 22.00 5.89
C GLY A 246 -16.35 22.24 6.93
N GLN A 247 -17.51 22.70 6.45
CA GLN A 247 -18.75 22.70 7.23
C GLN A 247 -19.29 21.28 7.36
N SER A 248 -18.55 20.41 8.05
CA SER A 248 -18.95 19.04 8.33
C SER A 248 -19.75 18.98 9.64
N PRO A 249 -20.68 18.02 9.79
CA PRO A 249 -21.30 17.71 11.08
C PRO A 249 -20.26 17.43 12.16
N ALA A 250 -20.64 17.65 13.41
CA ALA A 250 -19.71 17.59 14.55
C ALA A 250 -19.08 16.21 14.79
N HIS A 251 -19.73 15.14 14.32
CA HIS A 251 -19.24 13.76 14.45
C HIS A 251 -19.53 13.00 13.16
N VAL A 252 -18.48 12.72 12.39
CA VAL A 252 -18.56 11.91 11.18
C VAL A 252 -17.77 10.62 11.34
N PHE A 253 -18.33 9.52 10.83
CA PHE A 253 -17.57 8.30 10.60
C PHE A 253 -17.15 8.21 9.16
N GLU A 254 -15.88 7.92 8.95
CA GLU A 254 -15.36 7.51 7.65
C GLU A 254 -15.47 5.98 7.51
N LEU A 255 -16.10 5.56 6.43
CA LEU A 255 -16.28 4.17 6.02
C LEU A 255 -15.47 3.92 4.76
N ILE A 256 -14.74 2.81 4.74
CA ILE A 256 -13.87 2.43 3.63
C ILE A 256 -14.67 1.60 2.62
N LEU A 257 -14.55 1.91 1.34
CA LEU A 257 -15.14 1.19 0.21
C LEU A 257 -14.01 0.78 -0.77
N PRO A 258 -14.27 -0.12 -1.73
CA PRO A 258 -13.28 -0.40 -2.77
C PRO A 258 -13.02 0.87 -3.58
N LEU A 259 -11.77 1.36 -3.53
CA LEU A 259 -11.30 2.55 -4.24
C LEU A 259 -11.99 3.88 -3.85
N ALA A 260 -12.67 3.92 -2.71
CA ALA A 260 -13.34 5.10 -2.20
C ALA A 260 -13.47 5.10 -0.67
N THR A 261 -13.73 6.26 -0.09
CA THR A 261 -14.22 6.40 1.29
C THR A 261 -15.45 7.27 1.32
N VAL A 262 -16.30 7.05 2.32
CA VAL A 262 -17.52 7.83 2.52
C VAL A 262 -17.59 8.26 3.97
N MET A 263 -17.75 9.57 4.18
CA MET A 263 -17.91 10.16 5.51
C MET A 263 -19.36 10.56 5.70
N LEU A 264 -19.97 10.06 6.79
CA LEU A 264 -21.37 10.28 7.12
C LEU A 264 -21.51 10.72 8.57
N ASP A 265 -22.55 11.49 8.88
CA ASP A 265 -22.91 11.78 10.27
C ASP A 265 -23.20 10.46 11.00
N VAL A 266 -22.70 10.33 12.23
CA VAL A 266 -22.97 9.16 13.08
C VAL A 266 -24.46 8.92 13.28
N LEU A 267 -25.28 9.99 13.28
CA LEU A 267 -26.74 9.89 13.39
C LEU A 267 -27.41 9.25 12.17
N ASP A 268 -26.76 9.29 11.00
CA ASP A 268 -27.23 8.66 9.77
C ASP A 268 -26.76 7.20 9.63
N LEU A 269 -25.97 6.70 10.59
CA LEU A 269 -25.41 5.36 10.58
C LEU A 269 -26.08 4.46 11.62
N ASN A 270 -26.39 3.22 11.21
CA ASN A 270 -26.87 2.19 12.11
C ASN A 270 -25.85 1.04 12.19
N GLY A 271 -25.55 0.57 13.40
CA GLY A 271 -24.66 -0.57 13.63
C GLY A 271 -23.16 -0.29 13.47
N CYS A 272 -22.76 0.96 13.23
CA CYS A 272 -21.35 1.35 13.18
C CYS A 272 -20.86 1.79 14.57
N VAL A 273 -19.64 1.39 14.93
CA VAL A 273 -18.94 1.81 16.15
C VAL A 273 -17.62 2.50 15.79
N PRO A 274 -17.13 3.45 16.61
CA PRO A 274 -15.86 4.11 16.35
C PRO A 274 -14.70 3.11 16.53
N ALA A 275 -13.71 3.20 15.63
CA ALA A 275 -12.50 2.38 15.66
C ALA A 275 -11.28 3.21 16.08
N ARG A 276 -11.01 4.32 15.39
CA ARG A 276 -9.85 5.18 15.62
C ARG A 276 -10.15 6.62 15.24
N GLN A 277 -9.74 7.56 16.08
CA GLN A 277 -9.78 8.99 15.73
C GLN A 277 -8.66 9.31 14.74
N THR A 278 -9.03 9.91 13.61
CA THR A 278 -8.12 10.24 12.52
C THR A 278 -8.02 11.74 12.28
N GLY A 279 -9.02 12.54 12.67
CA GLY A 279 -9.01 13.99 12.49
C GLY A 279 -9.24 14.78 13.79
N TRP A 280 -8.59 15.94 13.89
CA TRP A 280 -8.78 16.92 14.96
C TRP A 280 -8.98 18.32 14.39
N LYS A 281 -9.98 19.02 14.93
CA LYS A 281 -10.22 20.44 14.70
C LYS A 281 -9.97 21.22 16.00
N PHE A 282 -9.55 22.48 15.85
CA PHE A 282 -9.20 23.35 16.96
C PHE A 282 -10.17 24.53 17.04
N GLU A 283 -10.47 24.94 18.27
CA GLU A 283 -11.39 26.03 18.58
C GLU A 283 -10.87 26.80 19.82
N VAL A 284 -11.38 28.00 20.04
CA VAL A 284 -11.12 28.79 21.25
C VAL A 284 -12.30 28.64 22.21
N GLU A 285 -12.04 28.17 23.44
CA GLU A 285 -13.04 28.13 24.51
C GLU A 285 -12.55 28.94 25.71
N ASN A 286 -13.34 29.91 26.15
CA ASN A 286 -12.98 30.82 27.25
C ASN A 286 -11.64 31.57 27.06
N GLY A 287 -11.24 31.82 25.82
CA GLY A 287 -9.98 32.48 25.48
C GLY A 287 -8.76 31.55 25.44
N GLU A 288 -8.93 30.26 25.74
CA GLU A 288 -7.87 29.26 25.70
C GLU A 288 -8.03 28.33 24.48
N PRO A 289 -6.93 27.91 23.84
CA PRO A 289 -6.98 26.91 22.78
C PRO A 289 -7.52 25.58 23.30
N ARG A 290 -8.51 25.02 22.58
CA ARG A 290 -9.09 23.72 22.87
C ARG A 290 -9.16 22.88 21.60
N VAL A 291 -9.01 21.57 21.76
CA VAL A 291 -9.25 20.59 20.71
C VAL A 291 -10.69 20.10 20.80
N CYS A 292 -11.42 20.14 19.70
CA CYS A 292 -12.70 19.46 19.64
C CYS A 292 -12.46 17.96 19.61
N LYS A 293 -13.15 17.24 20.48
CA LYS A 293 -12.86 15.84 20.83
C LYS A 293 -12.69 14.92 19.61
N SER A 294 -13.33 15.20 18.47
CA SER A 294 -13.06 14.55 17.18
C SER A 294 -13.53 15.39 16.01
N ASN A 295 -12.72 15.53 14.95
CA ASN A 295 -13.21 15.96 13.63
C ASN A 295 -13.66 14.73 12.82
N GLU A 296 -12.84 13.68 12.81
CA GLU A 296 -13.05 12.48 12.00
C GLU A 296 -12.66 11.23 12.77
N THR A 297 -13.39 10.14 12.54
CA THR A 297 -13.17 8.85 13.19
C THR A 297 -13.51 7.74 12.21
N HIS A 298 -12.71 6.69 12.14
CA HIS A 298 -13.07 5.51 11.38
C HIS A 298 -14.24 4.77 12.03
N GLY A 299 -15.25 4.44 11.23
CA GLY A 299 -16.35 3.57 11.64
C GLY A 299 -16.10 2.12 11.22
N ARG A 300 -16.51 1.16 12.05
CA ARG A 300 -16.59 -0.26 11.68
C ARG A 300 -17.92 -0.87 12.07
N ASN A 301 -18.37 -1.89 11.34
CA ASN A 301 -19.58 -2.62 11.69
C ASN A 301 -19.38 -3.40 13.01
N ALA A 302 -20.33 -3.30 13.94
CA ALA A 302 -20.30 -4.01 15.22
C ALA A 302 -20.35 -5.54 15.07
N ASN A 303 -20.86 -6.07 13.94
CA ASN A 303 -21.12 -7.49 13.73
C ASN A 303 -20.13 -8.23 12.82
N GLY A 304 -18.98 -7.63 12.46
CA GLY A 304 -17.85 -8.35 11.84
C GLY A 304 -18.06 -8.92 10.42
N HIS A 305 -19.15 -8.57 9.73
CA HIS A 305 -19.31 -8.89 8.31
C HIS A 305 -18.86 -7.69 7.46
N ASP A 306 -17.59 -7.71 7.04
CA ASP A 306 -17.09 -6.85 5.99
C ASP A 306 -17.63 -7.36 4.64
N ILE A 307 -18.70 -6.75 4.13
CA ILE A 307 -19.11 -6.92 2.73
C ILE A 307 -18.94 -5.58 2.04
N PHE A 308 -17.79 -5.42 1.40
CA PHE A 308 -17.48 -4.27 0.57
C PHE A 308 -17.56 -4.70 -0.89
N ASN A 309 -18.79 -4.93 -1.35
CA ASN A 309 -19.21 -5.18 -2.74
C ASN A 309 -18.33 -6.16 -3.54
N GLU A 310 -18.75 -7.43 -3.61
CA GLU A 310 -18.43 -8.27 -4.77
C GLU A 310 -18.92 -7.54 -6.03
N VAL A 311 -18.01 -7.24 -6.95
CA VAL A 311 -18.34 -6.73 -8.28
C VAL A 311 -18.62 -7.96 -9.15
N GLU A 312 -19.82 -8.07 -9.72
CA GLU A 312 -20.12 -9.03 -10.81
C GLU A 312 -19.20 -8.81 -12.02
#